data_AF-A0A3C1JT63-F1
#
_entry.id   AF-A0A3C1JT63-F1
#
_cell.length_a   1.000
_cell.length_b   1.000
_cell.length_c   1.000
_cell.angle_alpha   90.00
_cell.angle_beta   90.00
_cell.angle_gamma   90.00
#
_symmetry.space_group_name_H-M   'P 1'
#
loop_
_entity.id
_entity.type
_entity.pdbx_description
1 polymer ?
#
loop_
_entity_poly.entity_id
_entity_poly.type
_entity_poly.pdbx_seq_one_letter_code
_entity_poly.pdbx_strand_id
1 'polypeptide(L)'
;MVTAFNKVDRLLTEEIEALGMDSFPNPVPIAAATGEGVTAMLSRVEIILDGQADSIPVTVRLPYAAGDLIHLFRERGTIAHETYDPDGTHLHGMLPRRFLDAFRPYLVETRSIRRA
;
A
#
# COMPACT_ATOMS: atom_id res chain seq x y z
N MET A 1 -8.31 4.96 -0.73
CA MET A 1 -9.78 5.02 -0.88
C MET A 1 -10.10 5.64 -2.23
N VAL A 2 -11.10 5.11 -2.95
CA VAL A 2 -11.57 5.61 -4.26
C VAL A 2 -13.05 5.95 -4.14
N THR A 3 -13.46 7.08 -4.70
CA THR A 3 -14.87 7.53 -4.70
C THR A 3 -15.43 7.45 -6.11
N ALA A 4 -16.37 6.55 -6.35
CA ALA A 4 -17.00 6.39 -7.66
C ALA A 4 -18.28 7.21 -7.76
N PHE A 5 -18.32 8.16 -8.69
CA PHE A 5 -19.51 8.91 -9.05
C PHE A 5 -20.23 8.20 -10.18
N ASN A 6 -21.20 7.37 -9.81
CA ASN A 6 -21.90 6.52 -10.76
C ASN A 6 -23.07 7.23 -11.43
N LYS A 7 -23.41 6.74 -12.64
CA LYS A 7 -24.52 7.18 -13.49
C LYS A 7 -24.29 8.55 -14.16
N VAL A 8 -23.05 8.86 -14.50
CA VAL A 8 -22.72 10.12 -15.21
C VAL A 8 -23.36 10.21 -16.59
N ASP A 9 -23.76 9.07 -17.18
CA ASP A 9 -24.55 8.99 -18.41
C ASP A 9 -25.93 9.68 -18.33
N ARG A 10 -26.40 9.98 -17.12
CA ARG A 10 -27.69 10.63 -16.87
C ARG A 10 -27.57 12.14 -16.59
N LEU A 11 -26.36 12.68 -16.67
CA LEU A 11 -26.05 14.07 -16.36
C LEU A 11 -25.47 14.76 -17.59
N LEU A 12 -25.72 16.06 -17.70
CA LEU A 12 -25.02 16.93 -18.64
C LEU A 12 -23.62 17.28 -18.10
N THR A 13 -22.73 17.71 -18.98
CA THR A 13 -21.36 18.09 -18.61
C THR A 13 -21.33 19.14 -17.51
N GLU A 14 -22.21 20.13 -17.58
CA GLU A 14 -22.28 21.22 -16.59
C GLU A 14 -22.75 20.71 -15.21
N GLU A 15 -23.62 19.69 -15.20
CA GLU A 15 -24.08 19.05 -13.96
C GLU A 15 -22.98 18.20 -13.33
N ILE A 16 -22.15 17.54 -14.14
CA ILE A 16 -20.99 16.76 -13.70
C ILE A 16 -19.95 17.68 -13.05
N GLU A 17 -19.65 18.82 -13.68
CA GLU A 17 -18.72 19.82 -13.14
C GLU A 17 -19.22 20.40 -11.80
N ALA A 18 -20.54 20.58 -11.66
CA ALA A 18 -21.17 21.09 -10.45
C ALA A 18 -21.12 20.10 -9.25
N LEU A 19 -20.77 18.82 -9.45
CA LEU A 19 -20.70 17.82 -8.38
C LEU A 19 -19.56 18.08 -7.37
N GLY A 20 -18.60 18.94 -7.69
CA GLY A 20 -17.48 19.26 -6.80
C GLY A 20 -16.61 18.04 -6.49
N MET A 21 -16.43 17.16 -7.49
CA MET A 21 -15.74 15.87 -7.37
C MET A 21 -14.35 15.96 -6.73
N ASP A 22 -13.64 17.06 -6.96
CA ASP A 22 -12.29 17.31 -6.45
C ASP A 22 -12.19 17.31 -4.91
N SER A 23 -13.32 17.48 -4.21
CA SER A 23 -13.36 17.40 -2.75
C SER A 23 -13.31 15.96 -2.22
N PHE A 24 -13.41 14.96 -3.09
CA PHE A 24 -13.45 13.55 -2.71
C PHE A 24 -12.12 12.85 -2.98
N PRO A 25 -11.74 11.85 -2.18
CA PRO A 25 -10.52 11.09 -2.41
C PRO A 25 -10.61 10.26 -3.70
N ASN A 26 -9.67 10.49 -4.62
CA ASN A 26 -9.57 9.81 -5.92
C ASN A 26 -10.94 9.68 -6.61
N PRO A 27 -11.58 10.80 -6.99
CA PRO A 27 -12.90 10.75 -7.59
C PRO A 27 -12.82 10.16 -8.99
N VAL A 28 -13.76 9.29 -9.34
CA VAL A 28 -13.85 8.70 -10.68
C VAL A 28 -15.29 8.76 -11.17
N PRO A 29 -15.59 9.53 -12.25
CA PRO A 29 -16.88 9.48 -12.92
C PRO A 29 -17.02 8.15 -13.66
N ILE A 30 -18.13 7.44 -13.44
CA ILE A 30 -18.43 6.18 -14.12
C ILE A 30 -19.89 6.11 -14.55
N ALA A 31 -20.16 5.36 -15.61
CA ALA A 31 -21.48 4.87 -15.95
C ALA A 31 -21.44 3.35 -15.96
N ALA A 32 -21.72 2.73 -14.81
CA ALA A 32 -21.57 1.28 -14.64
C ALA A 32 -22.47 0.47 -15.60
N ALA A 33 -23.58 1.05 -16.07
CA ALA A 33 -24.48 0.42 -17.02
C ALA A 33 -23.87 0.27 -18.43
N THR A 34 -23.06 1.24 -18.86
CA THR A 34 -22.38 1.24 -20.16
C THR A 34 -20.94 0.73 -20.05
N GLY A 35 -20.38 0.68 -18.84
CA GLY A 35 -18.99 0.34 -18.58
C GLY A 35 -18.03 1.53 -18.67
N GLU A 36 -18.53 2.73 -18.96
CA GLU A 36 -17.73 3.95 -19.03
C GLU A 36 -17.06 4.24 -17.68
N GLY A 37 -15.77 4.57 -17.72
CA GLY A 37 -14.98 4.92 -16.52
C GLY A 37 -14.65 3.74 -15.59
N VAL A 38 -15.23 2.55 -15.79
CA VAL A 38 -15.01 1.39 -14.91
C VAL A 38 -13.56 0.89 -14.97
N THR A 39 -12.96 0.80 -16.16
CA THR A 39 -11.54 0.41 -16.30
C THR A 39 -10.62 1.41 -15.59
N ALA A 40 -10.87 2.72 -15.75
CA ALA A 40 -10.09 3.75 -15.08
C ALA A 40 -10.24 3.69 -13.55
N MET A 41 -11.43 3.37 -13.06
CA MET A 41 -11.69 3.13 -11.63
C MET A 41 -10.89 1.92 -11.13
N LEU A 42 -10.92 0.80 -11.85
CA LEU A 42 -10.19 -0.42 -11.48
C LEU A 42 -8.68 -0.17 -11.45
N SER A 43 -8.11 0.49 -12.46
CA SER A 43 -6.68 0.85 -12.45
C SER A 43 -6.33 1.76 -11.27
N ARG A 44 -7.21 2.70 -10.90
CA ARG A 44 -6.99 3.55 -9.72
C ARG A 44 -7.01 2.73 -8.43
N VAL A 45 -7.90 1.75 -8.34
CA VAL A 45 -7.96 0.81 -7.21
C VAL A 45 -6.69 -0.03 -7.15
N GLU A 46 -6.21 -0.58 -8.27
CA GLU A 46 -4.95 -1.33 -8.34
C GLU A 46 -3.77 -0.52 -7.82
N ILE A 47 -3.59 0.72 -8.29
CA ILE A 47 -2.51 1.61 -7.82
C ILE A 47 -2.56 1.81 -6.29
N ILE A 48 -3.77 1.96 -5.73
CA ILE A 48 -3.95 2.14 -4.29
C ILE A 48 -3.68 0.83 -3.52
N LEU A 49 -4.09 -0.31 -4.07
CA LEU A 49 -3.90 -1.62 -3.46
C LEU A 49 -2.44 -2.08 -3.51
N ASP A 50 -1.73 -1.75 -4.58
CA ASP A 50 -0.31 -2.04 -4.79
C ASP A 50 0.56 -1.49 -3.66
N GLY A 51 0.08 -0.53 -2.86
CA GLY A 51 0.57 -0.29 -1.51
C GLY A 51 2.00 0.25 -1.42
N GLN A 52 2.69 0.45 -2.54
CA GLN A 52 4.01 1.08 -2.57
C GLN A 52 3.96 2.52 -2.06
N ALA A 53 2.85 3.24 -2.29
CA ALA A 53 2.66 4.60 -1.80
C ALA A 53 2.47 4.71 -0.27
N ASP A 54 2.05 3.64 0.41
CA ASP A 54 1.84 3.60 1.87
C ASP A 54 2.81 2.61 2.55
N SER A 55 3.93 2.33 1.91
CA SER A 55 5.00 1.52 2.48
C SER A 55 5.89 2.38 3.36
N ILE A 56 6.24 1.86 4.53
CA ILE A 56 7.11 2.53 5.50
C ILE A 56 8.43 1.77 5.67
N PRO A 57 9.53 2.45 5.99
CA PRO A 57 10.78 1.78 6.33
C PRO A 57 10.61 1.01 7.64
N VAL A 58 11.02 -0.25 7.64
CA VAL A 58 10.93 -1.17 8.76
C VAL A 58 12.24 -1.93 8.90
N THR A 59 12.71 -2.06 10.14
CA THR A 59 13.81 -2.96 10.50
C THR A 59 13.28 -3.97 11.51
N VAL A 60 13.39 -5.26 11.21
CA VAL A 60 12.90 -6.35 12.05
C VAL A 60 13.96 -7.42 12.26
N ARG A 61 13.92 -8.08 13.42
CA ARG A 61 14.66 -9.30 13.70
C ARG A 61 13.69 -10.45 13.89
N LEU A 62 13.59 -11.32 12.89
CA LEU A 62 12.67 -12.45 12.87
C LEU A 62 13.41 -13.75 13.26
N PRO A 63 12.95 -14.48 14.28
CA PRO A 63 13.52 -15.80 14.57
C PRO A 63 13.24 -16.75 13.40
N TYR A 64 14.06 -17.79 13.21
CA TYR A 64 13.86 -18.78 12.14
C TYR A 64 12.49 -19.50 12.24
N ALA A 65 11.91 -19.58 13.43
CA ALA A 65 10.57 -20.12 13.64
C ALA A 65 9.45 -19.24 13.05
N ALA A 66 9.70 -17.95 12.80
CA ALA A 66 8.76 -17.01 12.19
C ALA A 66 8.86 -17.02 10.65
N GLY A 67 8.99 -18.21 10.04
CA GLY A 67 9.14 -18.38 8.60
C GLY A 67 8.04 -17.70 7.79
N ASP A 68 6.79 -17.78 8.26
CA ASP A 68 5.64 -17.16 7.60
C ASP A 68 5.79 -15.63 7.47
N LEU A 69 6.38 -14.96 8.47
CA LEU A 69 6.62 -13.52 8.44
C LEU A 69 7.79 -13.16 7.52
N ILE A 70 8.82 -14.01 7.43
CA ILE A 70 9.92 -13.84 6.48
C ILE A 70 9.38 -13.94 5.04
N HIS A 71 8.56 -14.96 4.77
CA HIS A 71 7.90 -15.13 3.47
C HIS A 71 6.98 -13.95 3.14
N LEU A 72 6.16 -13.50 4.10
CA LEU A 72 5.28 -12.35 3.92
C LEU A 72 6.07 -11.08 3.57
N PHE A 73 7.20 -10.82 4.23
CA PHE A 73 8.04 -9.66 3.93
C PHE A 73 8.58 -9.76 2.49
N ARG A 74 9.03 -10.94 2.05
CA ARG A 74 9.54 -11.16 0.69
C ARG A 74 8.47 -10.98 -0.39
N GLU A 75 7.23 -11.40 -0.14
CA GLU A 75 6.13 -11.29 -1.11
C GLU A 75 5.51 -9.90 -1.16
N ARG A 76 5.40 -9.22 -0.01
CA ARG A 76 4.59 -7.99 0.13
C ARG A 76 5.41 -6.75 0.44
N GLY A 77 6.67 -6.91 0.86
CA GLY A 77 7.60 -5.82 1.12
C GLY A 77 8.70 -5.73 0.07
N THR A 78 9.66 -4.84 0.32
CA THR A 78 10.89 -4.72 -0.48
C THR A 78 12.07 -4.73 0.47
N ILE A 79 12.94 -5.72 0.33
CA ILE A 79 14.12 -5.88 1.18
C ILE A 79 15.27 -5.05 0.61
N ALA A 80 15.75 -4.09 1.39
CA ALA A 80 16.95 -3.31 1.09
C ALA A 80 18.22 -4.02 1.61
N HIS A 81 18.12 -4.67 2.76
CA HIS A 81 19.22 -5.43 3.36
C HIS A 81 18.70 -6.61 4.17
N GLU A 82 19.39 -7.74 4.08
CA GLU A 82 19.09 -8.97 4.83
C GLU A 82 20.40 -9.53 5.41
N THR A 83 20.42 -9.79 6.72
CA THR A 83 21.53 -10.48 7.40
C THR A 83 21.01 -11.63 8.24
N TYR A 84 21.88 -12.61 8.45
CA TYR A 84 21.58 -13.83 9.20
C TYR A 84 22.49 -13.90 10.41
N ASP A 85 21.90 -14.08 11.58
CA ASP A 85 22.59 -14.20 12.86
C ASP A 85 22.10 -15.47 13.60
N PRO A 86 22.76 -15.91 14.67
CA PRO A 86 22.31 -17.07 15.45
C PRO A 86 20.89 -16.93 16.00
N ASP A 87 20.46 -15.70 16.27
CA ASP A 87 19.14 -15.39 16.84
C ASP A 87 18.02 -15.27 15.78
N GLY A 88 18.36 -15.29 14.48
CA GLY A 88 17.39 -15.20 13.39
C GLY A 88 17.84 -14.36 12.19
N THR A 89 16.88 -13.92 11.39
CA THR A 89 17.07 -13.09 10.20
C THR A 89 16.74 -11.63 10.52
N HIS A 90 17.69 -10.74 10.23
CA HIS A 90 17.46 -9.30 10.27
C HIS A 90 17.09 -8.80 8.87
N LEU A 91 15.94 -8.13 8.77
CA LEU A 91 15.46 -7.52 7.54
C LEU A 91 15.36 -6.03 7.72
N HIS A 92 15.91 -5.30 6.75
CA HIS A 92 15.69 -3.87 6.59
C HIS A 92 15.08 -3.62 5.22
N GLY A 93 13.98 -2.88 5.18
CA GLY A 93 13.25 -2.67 3.94
C GLY A 93 11.99 -1.84 4.09
N MET A 94 11.19 -1.82 3.02
CA MET A 94 9.90 -1.15 2.96
C MET A 94 8.79 -2.18 3.12
N LEU A 95 7.78 -1.87 3.94
CA LEU A 95 6.62 -2.74 4.14
C LEU A 95 5.33 -1.90 4.11
N PRO A 96 4.27 -2.33 3.40
CA PRO A 96 2.97 -1.68 3.48
C PRO A 96 2.46 -1.60 4.92
N ARG A 97 2.02 -0.41 5.37
CA ARG A 97 1.62 -0.17 6.78
C ARG A 97 0.60 -1.16 7.32
N ARG A 98 -0.30 -1.67 6.48
CA ARG A 98 -1.30 -2.69 6.84
C ARG A 98 -0.71 -3.98 7.41
N PHE A 99 0.54 -4.30 7.12
CA PHE A 99 1.22 -5.49 7.66
C PHE A 99 2.01 -5.20 8.94
N LEU A 100 2.21 -3.93 9.30
CA LEU A 100 3.07 -3.51 10.40
C LEU A 100 2.72 -4.20 11.73
N ASP A 101 1.43 -4.40 12.01
CA ASP A 101 0.98 -4.99 13.27
C ASP A 101 1.50 -6.41 13.49
N ALA A 102 1.67 -7.20 12.41
CA ALA A 102 2.27 -8.54 12.49
C ALA A 102 3.77 -8.49 12.82
N PHE A 103 4.45 -7.41 12.44
CA PHE A 103 5.89 -7.23 12.64
C PHE A 103 6.24 -6.44 13.91
N ARG A 104 5.27 -5.77 14.55
CA ARG A 104 5.46 -4.97 15.77
C ARG A 104 6.33 -5.64 16.85
N PRO A 105 6.13 -6.94 17.19
CA PRO A 105 6.92 -7.59 18.23
C PRO A 105 8.42 -7.77 17.88
N TYR A 106 8.75 -7.64 16.59
CA TYR A 106 10.07 -7.93 16.03
C TYR A 106 10.79 -6.67 15.57
N LEU A 107 10.17 -5.49 15.71
CA LEU A 107 10.78 -4.22 15.35
C LEU A 107 12.05 -3.98 16.17
N VAL A 108 13.12 -3.58 15.49
CA VAL A 108 14.37 -3.18 16.12
C VAL A 108 14.69 -1.74 15.75
N GLU A 109 15.21 -0.98 16.71
CA GLU A 109 15.71 0.36 16.41
C GLU A 109 16.91 0.27 15.48
N THR A 110 16.86 1.00 14.36
CA THR A 110 18.04 1.21 13.52
C THR A 110 19.06 2.02 14.31
N ARG A 111 20.00 1.34 14.97
CA ARG A 111 21.20 2.00 15.49
C ARG A 111 22.03 2.46 14.30
N SER A 112 21.88 3.72 13.95
CA SER A 112 22.77 4.41 13.01
C SER A 112 24.20 4.26 13.50
N ILE A 113 24.99 3.43 12.84
CA ILE A 113 26.43 3.32 13.10
C ILE A 113 27.02 4.67 12.69
N ARG A 114 27.19 5.58 13.64
CA ARG A 114 28.07 6.75 13.47
C ARG A 114 29.48 6.18 13.33
N ARG A 115 29.99 6.09 12.10
CA ARG A 115 31.43 5.89 11.87
C ARG A 115 32.14 7.19 12.20
N ALA A 116 33.03 7.11 13.19
CA ALA A 116 34.04 8.10 13.54
C ALA A 116 35.13 8.17 12.47
#